data_AF-R5YD74-F1
#
_entry.id   AF-R5YD74-F1
#
_cell.length_a   1.000
_cell.length_b   1.000
_cell.length_c   1.000
_cell.angle_alpha   90.00
_cell.angle_beta   90.00
_cell.angle_gamma   90.00
#
_symmetry.space_group_name_H-M   'P 1'
#
loop_
_entity.id
_entity.type
_entity.pdbx_description
1 polymer ?
#
loop_
_entity_poly.entity_id
_entity_poly.type
_entity_poly.pdbx_seq_one_letter_code
_entity_poly.pdbx_strand_id
1 'polypeptide(L)'
;MKKFLAILLSVIMLFTLGVAAFAEGENVNEGMPKDTPKQAGKVVFSIQNTYIEPSKEYSIPIIMKSDYLEKVPENAETFYFGFSGISFSTSEKDIVEIKNIRFSDKIAADDQLVVNQVDLENGMDGSLAFKIKKADFNKFFSTSDEGIVIGYIDVVTTEDVPKEYNKDFGRIVFFPYFDLYSEDDEGNPNGCVADPNASGCSVGYTDAEGNFTGISLDGSESDEIVLDTACFYHAPYVPTWQERLKVWGKAQGHLIVNFFITILEVLDSFLTK
;
A
#
# COMPACT_ATOMS: atom_id res chain seq x y z
N MET A 1 -13.58 33.10 -34.66
CA MET A 1 -14.22 32.31 -33.58
C MET A 1 -14.51 30.85 -33.95
N LYS A 2 -15.35 30.52 -34.95
CA LYS A 2 -15.69 29.10 -35.27
C LYS A 2 -14.48 28.18 -35.55
N LYS A 3 -13.47 28.69 -36.29
CA LYS A 3 -12.23 27.92 -36.58
C LYS A 3 -11.37 27.68 -35.34
N PHE A 4 -11.37 28.62 -34.39
CA PHE A 4 -10.61 28.51 -33.14
C PHE A 4 -11.22 27.48 -32.20
N LEU A 5 -12.56 27.47 -32.10
CA LEU A 5 -13.29 26.46 -31.34
C LEU A 5 -13.08 25.05 -31.89
N ALA A 6 -13.03 24.89 -33.21
CA ALA A 6 -12.74 23.60 -33.84
C ALA A 6 -11.34 23.10 -33.53
N ILE A 7 -10.31 23.97 -33.58
CA ILE A 7 -8.94 23.62 -33.23
C ILE A 7 -8.84 23.20 -31.75
N LEU A 8 -9.48 23.95 -30.85
CA LEU A 8 -9.51 23.64 -29.42
C LEU A 8 -10.14 22.27 -29.14
N LEU A 9 -11.28 21.97 -29.78
CA LEU A 9 -11.96 20.69 -29.65
C LEU A 9 -11.12 19.52 -30.20
N SER A 10 -10.44 19.71 -31.33
CA SER A 10 -9.55 18.68 -31.88
C SER A 10 -8.37 18.38 -30.96
N VAL A 11 -7.80 19.39 -30.29
CA VAL A 11 -6.72 19.22 -29.32
C VAL A 11 -7.20 18.45 -28.08
N ILE A 12 -8.38 18.78 -27.55
CA ILE A 12 -8.98 18.05 -26.42
C ILE A 12 -9.23 16.58 -26.79
N MET A 13 -9.74 16.32 -27.99
CA MET A 13 -10.06 14.96 -28.45
C MET A 13 -8.80 14.08 -28.61
N LEU A 14 -7.74 14.64 -29.18
CA LEU A 14 -6.41 14.00 -29.25
C LEU A 14 -5.86 13.69 -27.85
N PHE A 15 -6.13 14.56 -26.88
CA PHE A 15 -5.74 14.35 -25.49
C PHE A 15 -6.46 13.16 -24.86
N THR A 16 -7.79 13.08 -25.03
CA THR A 16 -8.60 12.00 -24.48
C THR A 16 -8.26 10.64 -25.09
N LEU A 17 -7.95 10.59 -26.39
CA LEU A 17 -7.52 9.37 -27.07
C LEU A 17 -6.12 8.92 -26.63
N GLY A 18 -5.22 9.88 -26.36
CA GLY A 18 -3.90 9.60 -25.79
C GLY A 18 -4.01 8.92 -24.43
N VAL A 19 -4.84 9.44 -23.53
CA VAL A 19 -5.04 8.86 -22.18
C VAL A 19 -5.58 7.43 -22.25
N ALA A 20 -6.54 7.16 -23.16
CA ALA A 20 -7.10 5.82 -23.32
C ALA A 20 -6.05 4.78 -23.77
N ALA A 21 -5.17 5.15 -24.71
CA ALA A 21 -4.09 4.27 -25.18
C ALA A 21 -2.99 4.02 -24.11
N PHE A 22 -2.84 4.90 -23.10
CA PHE A 22 -1.91 4.69 -21.99
C PHE A 22 -2.42 3.69 -20.94
N ALA A 23 -3.74 3.55 -20.80
CA ALA A 23 -4.36 2.64 -19.84
C ALA A 23 -4.33 1.17 -20.30
N GLU A 24 -4.31 0.91 -21.61
CA GLU A 24 -4.34 -0.46 -22.16
C GLU A 24 -2.99 -1.21 -22.10
N GLY A 25 -1.90 -0.55 -21.66
CA GLY A 25 -0.53 -1.07 -21.76
C GLY A 25 0.05 -1.71 -20.49
N GLU A 26 -0.75 -2.28 -19.58
CA GLU A 26 -0.21 -3.10 -18.48
C GLU A 26 0.01 -4.54 -18.95
N ASN A 27 1.14 -4.79 -19.59
CA ASN A 27 1.70 -6.14 -19.57
C ASN A 27 2.32 -6.35 -18.19
N VAL A 28 1.49 -6.81 -17.23
CA VAL A 28 2.00 -7.45 -16.01
C VAL A 28 2.91 -8.59 -16.48
N ASN A 29 4.17 -8.65 -16.03
CA ASN A 29 5.08 -9.72 -16.47
C ASN A 29 4.42 -11.08 -16.19
N GLU A 30 4.26 -11.87 -17.25
CA GLU A 30 3.82 -13.26 -17.17
C GLU A 30 4.81 -14.05 -16.30
N GLY A 31 4.47 -14.25 -15.03
CA GLY A 31 5.33 -14.95 -14.07
C GLY A 31 5.34 -14.37 -12.66
N MET A 32 4.94 -13.10 -12.49
CA MET A 32 4.78 -12.51 -11.16
C MET A 32 3.48 -13.01 -10.51
N PRO A 33 3.54 -13.55 -9.27
CA PRO A 33 2.35 -13.87 -8.50
C PRO A 33 1.46 -12.63 -8.41
N LYS A 34 0.16 -12.85 -8.51
CA LYS A 34 -0.81 -11.80 -8.23
C LYS A 34 -0.98 -11.71 -6.72
N ASP A 35 -1.09 -10.49 -6.22
CA ASP A 35 -1.48 -10.26 -4.83
C ASP A 35 -2.82 -10.95 -4.55
N THR A 36 -3.02 -11.39 -3.31
CA THR A 36 -4.27 -12.01 -2.89
C THR A 36 -5.43 -11.04 -3.14
N PRO A 37 -6.48 -11.45 -3.88
CA PRO A 37 -7.63 -10.60 -4.15
C PRO A 37 -8.47 -10.40 -2.88
N LYS A 38 -9.36 -9.41 -2.91
CA LYS A 38 -10.37 -9.23 -1.85
C LYS A 38 -11.20 -10.51 -1.69
N GLN A 39 -11.50 -10.87 -0.44
CA GLN A 39 -12.31 -12.05 -0.11
C GLN A 39 -13.57 -11.62 0.63
N ALA A 40 -14.70 -12.21 0.26
CA ALA A 40 -16.00 -11.88 0.85
C ALA A 40 -16.04 -12.20 2.34
N GLY A 41 -16.54 -11.28 3.16
CA GLY A 41 -16.65 -11.45 4.61
C GLY A 41 -15.30 -11.48 5.33
N LYS A 42 -14.23 -10.91 4.74
CA LYS A 42 -12.86 -10.95 5.29
C LYS A 42 -12.13 -9.61 5.14
N VAL A 43 -11.06 -9.46 5.93
CA VAL A 43 -10.03 -8.43 5.76
C VAL A 43 -8.77 -9.11 5.22
N VAL A 44 -8.17 -8.56 4.17
CA VAL A 44 -6.93 -9.03 3.56
C VAL A 44 -5.88 -7.95 3.70
N PHE A 45 -4.78 -8.25 4.39
CA PHE A 45 -3.58 -7.40 4.41
C PHE A 45 -2.56 -7.95 3.43
N SER A 46 -2.09 -7.12 2.52
CA SER A 46 -1.18 -7.50 1.45
C SER A 46 -0.06 -6.50 1.31
N ILE A 47 1.14 -6.99 1.03
CA ILE A 47 2.28 -6.19 0.64
C ILE A 47 2.37 -6.32 -0.87
N GLN A 48 2.49 -5.20 -1.58
CA GLN A 48 2.51 -5.24 -3.03
C GLN A 48 3.76 -5.96 -3.54
N ASN A 49 3.57 -6.98 -4.38
CA ASN A 49 4.69 -7.59 -5.10
C ASN A 49 5.44 -6.50 -5.89
N THR A 50 6.76 -6.44 -5.74
CA THR A 50 7.55 -5.30 -6.24
C THR A 50 8.72 -5.73 -7.11
N TYR A 51 8.93 -4.98 -8.21
CA TYR A 51 10.13 -5.10 -9.04
C TYR A 51 11.27 -4.33 -8.42
N ILE A 52 12.41 -5.01 -8.29
CA ILE A 52 13.55 -4.48 -7.60
C ILE A 52 14.79 -4.57 -8.49
N GLU A 53 15.51 -3.45 -8.57
CA GLU A 53 16.83 -3.34 -9.18
C GLU A 53 17.89 -3.28 -8.07
N PRO A 54 19.14 -3.69 -8.37
CA PRO A 54 20.24 -3.60 -7.41
C PRO A 54 20.55 -2.16 -7.01
N SER A 55 21.01 -1.97 -5.78
CA SER A 55 21.48 -0.68 -5.24
C SER A 55 20.48 0.46 -5.34
N LYS A 56 19.19 0.16 -5.14
CA LYS A 56 18.10 1.14 -5.15
C LYS A 56 17.26 1.08 -3.89
N GLU A 57 16.60 2.20 -3.62
CA GLU A 57 15.64 2.35 -2.54
C GLU A 57 14.21 2.30 -3.09
N TYR A 58 13.34 1.63 -2.36
CA TYR A 58 11.92 1.46 -2.70
C TYR A 58 11.05 1.69 -1.48
N SER A 59 9.86 2.25 -1.70
CA SER A 59 8.79 2.31 -0.69
C SER A 59 7.65 1.41 -1.13
N ILE A 60 7.53 0.26 -0.50
CA ILE A 60 6.56 -0.78 -0.88
C ILE A 60 5.28 -0.57 -0.07
N PRO A 61 4.11 -0.41 -0.69
CA PRO A 61 2.87 -0.18 0.03
C PRO A 61 2.37 -1.46 0.71
N ILE A 62 1.84 -1.26 1.91
CA ILE A 62 1.00 -2.22 2.63
C ILE A 62 -0.45 -1.84 2.40
N ILE A 63 -1.24 -2.76 1.84
CA ILE A 63 -2.61 -2.55 1.38
C ILE A 63 -3.57 -3.39 2.22
N MET A 64 -4.63 -2.77 2.71
CA MET A 64 -5.79 -3.43 3.31
C MET A 64 -6.93 -3.47 2.30
N LYS A 65 -7.41 -4.67 1.96
CA LYS A 65 -8.60 -4.92 1.14
C LYS A 65 -9.64 -5.58 2.04
N SER A 66 -10.89 -5.13 2.03
CA SER A 66 -11.87 -5.63 2.98
C SER A 66 -13.29 -5.58 2.44
N ASP A 67 -13.96 -6.72 2.60
CA ASP A 67 -15.40 -6.88 2.44
C ASP A 67 -15.96 -7.42 3.77
N TYR A 68 -15.80 -6.63 4.84
CA TYR A 68 -16.02 -7.09 6.22
C TYR A 68 -17.11 -6.29 6.94
N LEU A 69 -17.61 -5.21 6.33
CA LEU A 69 -18.52 -4.27 6.98
C LEU A 69 -19.77 -4.95 7.57
N GLU A 70 -20.36 -5.92 6.88
CA GLU A 70 -21.57 -6.62 7.34
C GLU A 70 -21.34 -7.54 8.54
N LYS A 71 -20.08 -7.90 8.83
CA LYS A 71 -19.68 -8.70 9.99
C LYS A 71 -19.27 -7.87 11.20
N VAL A 72 -19.13 -6.56 11.03
CA VAL A 72 -18.77 -5.67 12.14
C VAL A 72 -19.89 -5.71 13.19
N PRO A 73 -19.61 -6.10 14.44
CA PRO A 73 -20.62 -6.13 15.49
C PRO A 73 -21.23 -4.74 15.72
N GLU A 74 -22.55 -4.67 15.94
CA GLU A 74 -23.25 -3.38 16.09
C GLU A 74 -22.73 -2.54 17.28
N ASN A 75 -22.30 -3.22 18.33
CA ASN A 75 -21.75 -2.63 19.55
C ASN A 75 -20.26 -2.29 19.44
N ALA A 76 -19.57 -2.63 18.34
CA ALA A 76 -18.17 -2.29 18.18
C ALA A 76 -17.99 -0.77 18.03
N GLU A 77 -17.02 -0.22 18.75
CA GLU A 77 -16.67 1.21 18.75
C GLU A 77 -15.29 1.45 18.15
N THR A 78 -14.32 0.58 18.41
CA THR A 78 -12.97 0.69 17.85
C THR A 78 -12.43 -0.69 17.49
N PHE A 79 -11.89 -0.85 16.28
CA PHE A 79 -11.12 -2.02 15.88
C PHE A 79 -9.63 -1.77 16.03
N TYR A 80 -8.87 -2.83 16.30
CA TYR A 80 -7.44 -2.82 16.51
C TYR A 80 -6.80 -3.86 15.61
N PHE A 81 -5.70 -3.50 14.96
CA PHE A 81 -4.90 -4.37 14.11
C PHE A 81 -3.42 -4.19 14.46
N GLY A 82 -2.70 -5.29 14.68
CA GLY A 82 -1.27 -5.29 14.94
C GLY A 82 -0.56 -6.42 14.21
N PHE A 83 0.62 -6.12 13.66
CA PHE A 83 1.51 -7.08 13.02
C PHE A 83 2.91 -6.90 13.60
N SER A 84 3.51 -7.95 14.15
CA SER A 84 4.77 -7.83 14.91
C SER A 84 6.02 -8.26 14.14
N GLY A 85 5.87 -8.95 13.02
CA GLY A 85 7.01 -9.40 12.22
C GLY A 85 6.78 -9.22 10.74
N ILE A 86 6.98 -7.99 10.28
CA ILE A 86 7.21 -7.68 8.87
C ILE A 86 8.70 -7.95 8.64
N SER A 87 9.01 -9.08 8.01
CA SER A 87 10.39 -9.57 7.90
C SER A 87 10.64 -10.27 6.58
N PHE A 88 11.89 -10.21 6.11
CA PHE A 88 12.33 -11.05 5.00
C PHE A 88 12.40 -12.51 5.43
N SER A 89 12.17 -13.44 4.50
CA SER A 89 12.62 -14.81 4.69
C SER A 89 14.14 -14.85 4.96
N THR A 90 14.61 -15.88 5.64
CA THR A 90 15.94 -15.91 6.25
C THR A 90 17.11 -15.93 5.26
N SER A 91 16.89 -16.26 3.98
CA SER A 91 17.94 -16.32 2.97
C SER A 91 18.26 -14.98 2.31
N GLU A 92 17.50 -13.93 2.61
CA GLU A 92 17.46 -12.71 1.80
C GLU A 92 17.97 -11.45 2.48
N LYS A 93 18.32 -11.53 3.78
CA LYS A 93 18.75 -10.38 4.58
C LYS A 93 20.07 -9.75 4.09
N ASP A 94 20.86 -10.48 3.31
CA ASP A 94 22.09 -9.97 2.69
C ASP A 94 21.82 -9.23 1.35
N ILE A 95 20.61 -9.34 0.80
CA ILE A 95 20.23 -8.82 -0.53
C ILE A 95 19.35 -7.57 -0.40
N VAL A 96 18.46 -7.54 0.59
CA VAL A 96 17.55 -6.41 0.83
C VAL A 96 17.46 -6.14 2.32
N GLU A 97 17.52 -4.85 2.68
CA GLU A 97 17.43 -4.38 4.06
C GLU A 97 16.19 -3.50 4.23
N ILE A 98 15.40 -3.74 5.27
CA ILE A 98 14.32 -2.82 5.69
C ILE A 98 14.97 -1.61 6.37
N LYS A 99 14.77 -0.42 5.82
CA LYS A 99 15.26 0.84 6.38
C LYS A 99 14.26 1.50 7.30
N ASN A 100 12.96 1.40 7.00
CA ASN A 100 11.93 1.97 7.83
C ASN A 100 10.58 1.29 7.56
N ILE A 101 9.68 1.37 8.53
CA ILE A 101 8.26 1.07 8.35
C ILE A 101 7.49 2.31 8.79
N ARG A 102 6.49 2.73 8.03
CA ARG A 102 5.74 3.95 8.35
C ARG A 102 4.29 3.85 7.94
N PHE A 103 3.43 4.55 8.68
CA PHE A 103 2.04 4.71 8.30
C PHE A 103 1.89 5.59 7.05
N SER A 104 0.85 5.31 6.28
CA SER A 104 0.44 6.19 5.19
C SER A 104 -0.24 7.43 5.75
N ASP A 105 -0.25 8.52 4.96
CA ASP A 105 -0.98 9.75 5.30
C ASP A 105 -2.51 9.54 5.42
N LYS A 106 -3.03 8.37 5.02
CA LYS A 106 -4.45 8.01 5.17
C LYS A 106 -4.81 7.52 6.57
N ILE A 107 -3.80 7.21 7.40
CA ILE A 107 -3.94 6.83 8.81
C ILE A 107 -3.64 8.06 9.67
N ALA A 108 -4.62 8.51 10.46
CA ALA A 108 -4.44 9.66 11.32
C ALA A 108 -3.44 9.35 12.45
N ALA A 109 -2.71 10.35 12.94
CA ALA A 109 -1.68 10.15 13.95
C ALA A 109 -2.23 9.56 15.27
N ASP A 110 -3.46 9.92 15.65
CA ASP A 110 -4.13 9.42 16.86
C ASP A 110 -4.74 8.02 16.70
N ASP A 111 -4.74 7.49 15.47
CA ASP A 111 -5.10 6.11 15.14
C ASP A 111 -3.88 5.17 15.16
N GLN A 112 -2.66 5.71 15.26
CA GLN A 112 -1.43 4.93 15.33
C GLN A 112 -1.20 4.43 16.77
N LEU A 113 -0.86 3.15 16.91
CA LEU A 113 -0.54 2.54 18.20
C LEU A 113 0.96 2.31 18.32
N VAL A 114 1.57 1.65 17.33
CA VAL A 114 3.02 1.39 17.29
C VAL A 114 3.54 1.35 15.86
N VAL A 115 4.74 1.88 15.70
CA VAL A 115 5.66 1.63 14.59
C VAL A 115 7.02 1.34 15.21
N ASN A 116 7.48 0.09 15.15
CA ASN A 116 8.82 -0.26 15.63
C ASN A 116 9.57 -1.03 14.56
N GLN A 117 10.86 -0.75 14.43
CA GLN A 117 11.80 -1.52 13.64
C GLN A 117 12.69 -2.23 14.67
N VAL A 118 12.36 -3.47 15.03
CA VAL A 118 13.06 -4.14 16.14
C VAL A 118 14.40 -4.68 15.64
N ASP A 119 15.41 -4.54 16.49
CA ASP A 119 16.82 -4.83 16.25
C ASP A 119 17.06 -6.28 15.79
N LEU A 120 17.91 -6.43 14.78
CA LEU A 120 18.06 -7.60 13.90
C LEU A 120 18.64 -8.86 14.58
N GLU A 121 19.08 -8.77 15.84
CA GLU A 121 19.74 -9.89 16.52
C GLU A 121 18.81 -11.08 16.82
N ASN A 122 17.49 -10.85 16.87
CA ASN A 122 16.49 -11.89 17.18
C ASN A 122 15.54 -12.27 16.02
N GLY A 123 15.78 -11.76 14.80
CA GLY A 123 15.11 -12.25 13.59
C GLY A 123 13.73 -11.68 13.23
N MET A 124 13.21 -10.70 13.98
CA MET A 124 11.98 -9.96 13.62
C MET A 124 12.29 -8.52 13.24
N ASP A 125 11.98 -8.14 11.99
CA ASP A 125 12.55 -6.93 11.37
C ASP A 125 11.62 -5.69 11.41
N GLY A 126 10.39 -5.81 11.95
CA GLY A 126 9.55 -4.65 12.26
C GLY A 126 8.07 -4.93 12.53
N SER A 127 7.38 -3.97 13.13
CA SER A 127 5.98 -4.03 13.55
C SER A 127 5.19 -2.77 13.19
N LEU A 128 3.89 -2.97 12.98
CA LEU A 128 2.93 -1.91 12.66
C LEU A 128 1.59 -2.22 13.32
N ALA A 129 1.07 -1.30 14.13
CA ALA A 129 -0.21 -1.44 14.80
C ALA A 129 -1.02 -0.15 14.81
N PHE A 130 -2.31 -0.24 14.47
CA PHE A 130 -3.22 0.89 14.36
C PHE A 130 -4.64 0.51 14.80
N LYS A 131 -5.47 1.52 15.03
CA LYS A 131 -6.89 1.36 15.32
C LYS A 131 -7.77 2.04 14.29
N ILE A 132 -9.01 1.60 14.19
CA ILE A 132 -10.03 2.17 13.32
C ILE A 132 -11.22 2.51 14.21
N LYS A 133 -11.62 3.77 14.23
CA LYS A 133 -12.80 4.21 15.00
C LYS A 133 -14.07 3.94 14.19
N LYS A 134 -15.20 3.79 14.89
CA LYS A 134 -16.53 3.55 14.30
C LYS A 134 -16.88 4.48 13.13
N ALA A 135 -16.51 5.76 13.24
CA ALA A 135 -16.74 6.75 12.19
C ALA A 135 -16.09 6.38 10.84
N ASP A 136 -15.01 5.60 10.85
CA ASP A 136 -14.23 5.21 9.68
C ASP A 136 -14.49 3.77 9.24
N PHE A 137 -15.39 3.01 9.88
CA PHE A 137 -15.67 1.61 9.52
C PHE A 137 -16.05 1.45 8.05
N ASN A 138 -16.93 2.31 7.52
CA ASN A 138 -17.31 2.27 6.11
C ASN A 138 -16.11 2.48 5.17
N LYS A 139 -15.15 3.32 5.57
CA LYS A 139 -13.96 3.62 4.77
C LYS A 139 -13.05 2.41 4.69
N PHE A 140 -12.83 1.69 5.79
CA PHE A 140 -11.84 0.60 5.85
C PHE A 140 -12.42 -0.79 5.60
N PHE A 141 -13.65 -1.07 6.03
CA PHE A 141 -14.28 -2.39 5.93
C PHE A 141 -15.16 -2.59 4.70
N SER A 142 -15.32 -1.56 3.87
CA SER A 142 -16.01 -1.61 2.57
C SER A 142 -15.08 -1.11 1.45
N THR A 143 -13.84 -1.59 1.45
CA THR A 143 -12.84 -1.14 0.46
C THR A 143 -13.02 -1.89 -0.86
N SER A 144 -12.67 -1.21 -1.96
CA SER A 144 -12.65 -1.82 -3.29
C SER A 144 -11.57 -2.91 -3.37
N ASP A 145 -11.51 -3.61 -4.50
CA ASP A 145 -10.47 -4.61 -4.73
C ASP A 145 -9.05 -3.99 -4.77
N GLU A 146 -8.96 -2.69 -5.03
CA GLU A 146 -7.72 -1.90 -4.96
C GLU A 146 -7.26 -1.65 -3.51
N GLY A 147 -8.18 -1.70 -2.54
CA GLY A 147 -7.89 -1.51 -1.13
C GLY A 147 -7.45 -0.09 -0.74
N ILE A 148 -6.98 0.04 0.51
CA ILE A 148 -6.40 1.25 1.07
C ILE A 148 -4.95 0.95 1.45
N VAL A 149 -4.03 1.78 0.96
CA VAL A 149 -2.66 1.79 1.48
C VAL A 149 -2.69 2.27 2.92
N ILE A 150 -2.27 1.43 3.85
CA ILE A 150 -2.22 1.72 5.30
C ILE A 150 -0.81 2.11 5.76
N GLY A 151 0.22 1.64 5.06
CA GLY A 151 1.60 1.90 5.41
C GLY A 151 2.55 1.64 4.26
N TYR A 152 3.84 1.85 4.51
CA TYR A 152 4.93 1.61 3.58
C TYR A 152 6.08 0.93 4.31
N ILE A 153 6.74 0.03 3.61
CA ILE A 153 8.03 -0.57 4.00
C ILE A 153 9.08 0.04 3.09
N ASP A 154 9.94 0.88 3.66
CA ASP A 154 11.07 1.46 2.94
C ASP A 154 12.22 0.45 2.98
N VAL A 155 12.68 0.01 1.82
CA VAL A 155 13.75 -0.99 1.67
C VAL A 155 14.88 -0.46 0.81
N VAL A 156 16.10 -0.92 1.07
CA VAL A 156 17.27 -0.71 0.21
C VAL A 156 17.80 -2.06 -0.26
N THR A 157 18.20 -2.13 -1.51
CA THR A 157 18.79 -3.34 -2.09
C THR A 157 20.30 -3.22 -2.23
N THR A 158 20.98 -4.35 -2.12
CA THR A 158 22.42 -4.43 -2.34
C THR A 158 22.74 -4.76 -3.79
N GLU A 159 24.03 -4.86 -4.12
CA GLU A 159 24.50 -5.33 -5.44
C GLU A 159 24.28 -6.84 -5.64
N ASP A 160 23.90 -7.57 -4.57
CA ASP A 160 23.78 -9.04 -4.58
C ASP A 160 22.41 -9.53 -5.09
N VAL A 161 21.56 -8.63 -5.59
CA VAL A 161 20.30 -8.99 -6.27
C VAL A 161 20.60 -9.96 -7.43
N PRO A 162 19.91 -11.11 -7.52
CA PRO A 162 20.21 -12.11 -8.55
C PRO A 162 20.12 -11.55 -9.96
N LYS A 163 21.13 -11.80 -10.80
CA LYS A 163 21.18 -11.28 -12.19
C LYS A 163 20.14 -11.89 -13.13
N GLU A 164 19.56 -13.03 -12.76
CA GLU A 164 18.53 -13.72 -13.52
C GLU A 164 17.20 -12.98 -13.39
N TYR A 165 16.60 -12.60 -14.52
CA TYR A 165 15.29 -11.94 -14.53
C TYR A 165 14.15 -12.92 -14.25
N ASN A 166 13.03 -12.40 -13.72
CA ASN A 166 11.78 -13.12 -13.45
C ASN A 166 11.90 -14.25 -12.41
N LYS A 167 12.84 -14.10 -11.47
CA LYS A 167 13.01 -15.04 -10.36
C LYS A 167 12.62 -14.39 -9.05
N ASP A 168 11.77 -15.09 -8.29
CA ASP A 168 11.52 -14.77 -6.88
C ASP A 168 12.83 -14.95 -6.13
N PHE A 169 13.31 -13.87 -5.51
CA PHE A 169 14.52 -13.89 -4.72
C PHE A 169 14.30 -13.44 -3.29
N GLY A 170 13.05 -13.21 -2.88
CA GLY A 170 12.77 -12.87 -1.50
C GLY A 170 11.33 -12.57 -1.21
N ARG A 171 10.95 -12.75 0.06
CA ARG A 171 9.58 -12.57 0.50
C ARG A 171 9.50 -11.76 1.78
N ILE A 172 8.55 -10.84 1.85
CA ILE A 172 8.13 -10.26 3.14
C ILE A 172 6.86 -10.97 3.59
N VAL A 173 6.89 -11.40 4.84
CA VAL A 173 5.76 -12.05 5.50
C VAL A 173 5.27 -11.19 6.67
N PHE A 174 3.99 -11.33 7.02
CA PHE A 174 3.46 -10.84 8.29
C PHE A 174 3.46 -11.97 9.32
N PHE A 175 4.01 -11.70 10.49
CA PHE A 175 3.82 -12.55 11.66
C PHE A 175 2.70 -11.99 12.57
N PRO A 176 1.63 -12.76 12.82
CA PRO A 176 0.50 -12.35 13.67
C PRO A 176 0.78 -12.57 15.17
N TYR A 177 2.01 -12.34 15.62
CA TYR A 177 2.40 -12.49 17.03
C TYR A 177 2.38 -11.14 17.73
N PHE A 178 1.30 -10.38 17.58
CA PHE A 178 1.12 -9.08 18.21
C PHE A 178 0.11 -9.24 19.36
N ASP A 179 0.51 -8.86 20.57
CA ASP A 179 -0.37 -8.92 21.73
C ASP A 179 -1.06 -7.57 21.96
N LEU A 180 -2.37 -7.52 21.70
CA LEU A 180 -3.21 -6.37 22.02
C LEU A 180 -3.72 -6.36 23.47
N TYR A 181 -3.46 -7.41 24.28
CA TYR A 181 -3.95 -7.56 25.65
C TYR A 181 -3.03 -6.98 26.74
N SER A 182 -1.82 -6.51 26.44
CA SER A 182 -1.02 -5.84 27.48
C SER A 182 -1.78 -4.62 27.98
N GLU A 183 -1.94 -4.43 29.30
CA GLU A 183 -2.58 -3.26 29.93
C GLU A 183 -1.54 -2.29 30.52
N ASP A 184 -1.74 -0.97 30.36
CA ASP A 184 -0.94 0.10 30.96
C ASP A 184 -1.12 0.17 32.45
N ASP A 185 -0.21 0.89 33.10
CA ASP A 185 -0.26 1.09 34.55
C ASP A 185 -1.56 1.79 34.99
N GLU A 186 -2.41 2.22 34.05
CA GLU A 186 -3.72 2.85 34.24
C GLU A 186 -4.90 1.93 33.87
N GLY A 187 -4.67 0.68 33.46
CA GLY A 187 -5.71 -0.30 33.12
C GLY A 187 -6.37 -0.08 31.76
N ASN A 188 -5.79 0.76 30.89
CA ASN A 188 -6.10 0.77 29.46
C ASN A 188 -5.26 -0.33 28.78
N PRO A 189 -5.60 -0.85 27.59
CA PRO A 189 -4.63 -1.65 26.83
C PRO A 189 -3.32 -0.86 26.64
N ASN A 190 -2.27 -1.23 27.38
CA ASN A 190 -0.87 -0.83 27.16
C ASN A 190 -0.57 -1.19 25.73
N GLY A 191 -0.13 -0.18 24.98
CA GLY A 191 1.24 -0.21 24.47
C GLY A 191 1.93 -1.57 24.39
N CYS A 192 1.40 -2.48 23.57
CA CYS A 192 2.09 -3.07 22.45
C CYS A 192 3.47 -3.65 22.78
N VAL A 193 3.51 -4.86 23.33
CA VAL A 193 4.73 -5.66 23.33
C VAL A 193 4.68 -6.62 22.13
N ALA A 194 5.59 -6.42 21.17
CA ALA A 194 5.86 -7.42 20.14
C ALA A 194 6.58 -8.60 20.80
N ASP A 195 5.82 -9.54 21.37
CA ASP A 195 6.35 -10.78 21.94
C ASP A 195 6.04 -11.95 20.99
N PRO A 196 7.06 -12.57 20.36
CA PRO A 196 6.87 -13.73 19.48
C PRO A 196 6.34 -14.97 20.21
N ASN A 197 6.31 -14.96 21.55
CA ASN A 197 5.71 -16.00 22.39
C ASN A 197 4.36 -15.59 22.99
N ALA A 198 3.86 -14.38 22.70
CA ALA A 198 2.56 -13.97 23.20
C ALA A 198 1.45 -14.81 22.58
N SER A 199 0.53 -15.24 23.43
CA SER A 199 -0.71 -15.95 23.07
C SER A 199 -1.88 -14.99 22.81
N GLY A 200 -1.59 -13.71 22.61
CA GLY A 200 -2.56 -12.63 22.46
C GLY A 200 -3.23 -12.56 21.09
N CYS A 201 -4.32 -11.80 21.00
CA CYS A 201 -5.01 -11.52 19.75
C CYS A 201 -4.35 -10.31 19.04
N SER A 202 -3.92 -10.50 17.80
CA SER A 202 -3.38 -9.42 16.94
C SER A 202 -4.45 -8.54 16.30
N VAL A 203 -5.72 -8.98 16.39
CA VAL A 203 -6.88 -8.25 15.88
C VAL A 203 -8.00 -8.35 16.91
N GLY A 204 -8.76 -7.28 17.07
CA GLY A 204 -9.94 -7.28 17.94
C GLY A 204 -10.68 -5.96 17.90
N TYR A 205 -11.70 -5.83 18.74
CA TYR A 205 -12.46 -4.59 18.89
C TYR A 205 -12.85 -4.32 20.34
N THR A 206 -13.10 -3.06 20.67
CA THR A 206 -13.75 -2.65 21.92
C THR A 206 -15.20 -2.25 21.68
N ASP A 207 -16.05 -2.51 22.68
CA ASP A 207 -17.43 -1.99 22.73
C ASP A 207 -17.51 -0.61 23.39
N ALA A 208 -18.72 -0.07 23.53
CA ALA A 208 -18.97 1.25 24.14
C ALA A 208 -18.62 1.30 25.64
N GLU A 209 -18.61 0.16 26.31
CA GLU A 209 -18.20 0.00 27.70
C GLU A 209 -16.68 -0.18 27.85
N GLY A 210 -15.95 -0.31 26.73
CA GLY A 210 -14.50 -0.48 26.70
C GLY A 210 -14.03 -1.93 26.82
N ASN A 211 -14.94 -2.91 26.76
CA ASN A 211 -14.56 -4.32 26.82
C ASN A 211 -13.93 -4.75 25.49
N PHE A 212 -12.74 -5.31 25.55
CA PHE A 212 -12.06 -5.84 24.37
C PHE A 212 -12.51 -7.27 24.04
N THR A 213 -12.78 -7.51 22.76
CA THR A 213 -13.04 -8.84 22.19
C THR A 213 -12.01 -9.12 21.08
N GLY A 214 -11.20 -10.15 21.29
CA GLY A 214 -10.24 -10.62 20.29
C GLY A 214 -10.87 -11.38 19.13
N ILE A 215 -10.30 -11.23 17.94
CA ILE A 215 -10.63 -11.99 16.72
C ILE A 215 -9.51 -12.99 16.50
N SER A 216 -9.87 -14.27 16.34
CA SER A 216 -8.90 -15.35 16.19
C SER A 216 -8.31 -15.39 14.78
N LEU A 217 -7.03 -15.72 14.73
CA LEU A 217 -6.27 -16.13 13.55
C LEU A 217 -5.86 -17.58 13.82
N ASP A 218 -6.55 -18.56 13.26
CA ASP A 218 -6.28 -19.98 13.49
C ASP A 218 -5.63 -20.68 12.28
N GLY A 219 -5.39 -19.94 11.20
CA GLY A 219 -4.72 -20.43 10.00
C GLY A 219 -5.62 -21.29 9.11
N SER A 220 -6.93 -21.29 9.37
CA SER A 220 -7.92 -22.09 8.62
C SER A 220 -8.66 -21.27 7.56
N GLU A 221 -9.42 -21.94 6.69
CA GLU A 221 -10.31 -21.25 5.74
C GLU A 221 -11.38 -20.38 6.42
N SER A 222 -11.66 -20.61 7.71
CA SER A 222 -12.55 -19.78 8.54
C SER A 222 -11.92 -18.48 9.03
N ASP A 223 -10.62 -18.24 8.79
CA ASP A 223 -9.96 -17.00 9.19
C ASP A 223 -10.68 -15.78 8.61
N GLU A 224 -11.03 -14.84 9.48
CA GLU A 224 -11.65 -13.57 9.10
C GLU A 224 -10.64 -12.56 8.60
N ILE A 225 -9.36 -12.77 8.93
CA ILE A 225 -8.24 -11.93 8.55
C ILE A 225 -7.24 -12.79 7.77
N VAL A 226 -6.89 -12.34 6.57
CA VAL A 226 -5.94 -13.02 5.68
C VAL A 226 -4.67 -12.18 5.59
N LEU A 227 -3.53 -12.80 5.84
CA LEU A 227 -2.22 -12.19 5.72
C LEU A 227 -1.55 -12.73 4.46
N ASP A 228 -1.39 -11.87 3.48
CA ASP A 228 -0.74 -12.18 2.21
C ASP A 228 0.77 -11.94 2.28
N THR A 229 1.53 -12.61 1.42
CA THR A 229 2.99 -12.50 1.37
C THR A 229 3.41 -11.78 0.10
N ALA A 230 4.33 -10.81 0.20
CA ALA A 230 4.95 -10.22 -0.99
C ALA A 230 6.14 -11.04 -1.45
N CYS A 231 6.34 -11.12 -2.76
CA CYS A 231 7.54 -11.60 -3.42
C CYS A 231 8.29 -10.44 -4.10
N PHE A 232 9.62 -10.53 -4.12
CA PHE A 232 10.50 -9.64 -4.86
C PHE A 232 11.01 -10.29 -6.12
N TYR A 233 10.88 -9.56 -7.21
CA TYR A 233 11.28 -10.02 -8.52
C TYR A 233 12.31 -9.08 -9.11
N HIS A 234 13.41 -9.65 -9.56
CA HIS A 234 14.32 -8.91 -10.41
C HIS A 234 13.73 -8.94 -11.82
N ALA A 235 13.20 -7.80 -12.26
CA ALA A 235 12.75 -7.60 -13.63
C ALA A 235 13.17 -6.19 -14.06
N PRO A 236 13.34 -5.92 -15.37
CA PRO A 236 13.52 -4.55 -15.82
C PRO A 236 12.33 -3.70 -15.34
N TYR A 237 12.61 -2.57 -14.69
CA TYR A 237 11.56 -1.68 -14.20
C TYR A 237 10.64 -1.25 -15.35
N VAL A 238 9.37 -1.64 -15.26
CA VAL A 238 8.30 -1.18 -16.16
C VAL A 238 7.50 -0.13 -15.40
N PRO A 239 7.57 1.17 -15.78
CA PRO A 239 6.85 2.21 -15.06
C PRO A 239 5.34 1.94 -15.13
N THR A 240 4.63 2.11 -14.01
CA THR A 240 3.17 1.94 -13.92
C THR A 240 2.44 2.89 -14.88
N TRP A 241 1.19 2.60 -15.25
CA TRP A 241 0.41 3.54 -16.07
C TRP A 241 0.30 4.93 -15.42
N GLN A 242 0.26 5.00 -14.08
CA GLN A 242 0.21 6.25 -13.32
C GLN A 242 1.52 7.04 -13.44
N GLU A 243 2.67 6.38 -13.36
CA GLU A 243 3.98 7.01 -13.56
C GLU A 243 4.17 7.44 -15.01
N ARG A 244 3.76 6.60 -15.98
CA ARG A 244 3.73 6.96 -17.40
C ARG A 244 2.79 8.14 -17.65
N LEU A 245 1.64 8.21 -16.98
CA LEU A 245 0.70 9.32 -17.06
C LEU A 245 1.30 10.60 -16.46
N LYS A 246 2.06 10.52 -15.36
CA LYS A 246 2.77 11.69 -14.81
C LYS A 246 3.82 12.22 -15.78
N VAL A 247 4.63 11.35 -16.37
CA VAL A 247 5.65 11.72 -17.36
C VAL A 247 5.01 12.27 -18.63
N TRP A 248 3.98 11.59 -19.15
CA TRP A 248 3.22 12.02 -20.31
C TRP A 248 2.51 13.35 -20.04
N GLY A 249 1.79 13.48 -18.93
CA GLY A 249 1.11 14.70 -18.52
C GLY A 249 2.07 15.89 -18.39
N LYS A 250 3.29 15.67 -17.91
CA LYS A 250 4.35 16.70 -17.87
C LYS A 250 4.82 17.09 -19.28
N ALA A 251 5.05 16.12 -20.16
CA ALA A 251 5.44 16.37 -21.55
C ALA A 251 4.33 17.07 -22.34
N GLN A 252 3.09 16.68 -22.13
CA GLN A 252 1.91 17.28 -22.73
C GLN A 252 1.61 18.68 -22.20
N GLY A 253 1.78 18.89 -20.89
CA GLY A 253 1.66 20.22 -20.29
C GLY A 253 2.66 21.20 -20.92
N HIS A 254 3.88 20.75 -21.19
CA HIS A 254 4.88 21.55 -21.91
C HIS A 254 4.45 21.86 -23.35
N LEU A 255 3.92 20.87 -24.08
CA LEU A 255 3.37 21.04 -25.43
C LEU A 255 2.19 22.01 -25.48
N ILE A 256 1.25 21.90 -24.53
CA ILE A 256 0.09 22.78 -24.43
C ILE A 256 0.52 24.23 -24.16
N VAL A 257 1.41 24.44 -23.18
CA VAL A 257 1.91 25.79 -22.85
C VAL A 257 2.62 26.40 -24.05
N ASN A 258 3.50 25.66 -24.72
CA ASN A 258 4.19 26.14 -25.91
C ASN A 258 3.23 26.44 -27.07
N PHE A 259 2.18 25.64 -27.25
CA PHE A 259 1.16 25.88 -28.26
C PHE A 259 0.38 27.18 -28.00
N PHE A 260 -0.02 27.43 -26.76
CA PHE A 260 -0.72 28.67 -26.40
C PHE A 260 0.19 29.89 -26.51
N ILE A 261 1.47 29.80 -26.10
CA ILE A 261 2.46 30.86 -26.32
C ILE A 261 2.57 31.18 -27.81
N THR A 262 2.76 30.16 -28.64
CA THR A 262 2.88 30.33 -30.11
C THR A 262 1.62 30.97 -30.71
N ILE A 263 0.42 30.55 -30.27
CA ILE A 263 -0.83 31.16 -30.73
C ILE A 263 -0.92 32.62 -30.31
N LEU A 264 -0.55 32.95 -29.07
CA LEU A 264 -0.58 34.31 -28.56
C LEU A 264 0.41 35.20 -29.31
N GLU A 265 1.62 34.72 -29.59
CA GLU A 265 2.61 35.44 -30.41
C GLU A 265 2.10 35.70 -31.83
N VAL A 266 1.47 34.71 -32.46
CA VAL A 266 0.87 34.86 -33.79
C VAL A 266 -0.27 35.88 -33.75
N LEU A 267 -1.16 35.79 -32.75
CA LEU A 267 -2.26 36.75 -32.58
C LEU A 267 -1.75 38.17 -32.32
N ASP A 268 -0.72 38.33 -31.49
CA ASP A 268 -0.08 39.62 -31.22
C ASP A 268 0.55 40.22 -32.48
N SER A 269 1.19 39.38 -33.31
CA SER A 269 1.73 39.81 -34.62
C SER A 269 0.66 40.27 -35.62
N PHE A 270 -0.58 39.79 -35.47
CA PHE A 270 -1.72 40.22 -36.27
C PHE A 270 -2.41 41.48 -35.72
N LEU A 271 -2.25 41.77 -34.42
CA LEU A 271 -2.80 42.96 -33.76
C LEU A 271 -1.88 44.18 -33.84
N THR A 272 -0.57 43.93 -34.00
CA THR A 272 0.47 44.98 -34.13
C THR A 272 0.77 45.39 -35.58
N LYS A 273 0.08 44.79 -36.56
CA LYS A 273 0.04 45.20 -37.97
C LYS A 273 -1.28 45.86 -38.33
#